data_AF-A0A9J5Z1U3-F1
#
_entry.id   AF-A0A9J5Z1U3-F1
#
_cell.length_a   1.000
_cell.length_b   1.000
_cell.length_c   1.000
_cell.angle_alpha   90.00
_cell.angle_beta   90.00
_cell.angle_gamma   90.00
#
_symmetry.space_group_name_H-M   'P 1'
#
loop_
_entity.id
_entity.type
_entity.pdbx_description
1 polymer ?
#
loop_
_entity_poly.entity_id
_entity_poly.type
_entity_poly.pdbx_seq_one_letter_code
_entity_poly.pdbx_strand_id
1 'polypeptide(L)'
;MSKIELIRKSFVVQTQLNGGVNIAHYNAKHVFIVLENELDYNTVWTQQRMTIEGKLMRIQAWTPNFLPEEETPIVPIWVLLPRLPGHCFMKEFITFLLESVGKVLYLDTSSTKRTRASMAKKAID
;
A
#
# COMPACT_ATOMS: atom_id res chain seq x y z
N MET A 1 -28.37 -10.88 1.18
CA MET A 1 -27.00 -10.76 0.63
C MET A 1 -26.04 -11.27 1.70
N SER A 2 -25.07 -12.13 1.38
CA SER A 2 -24.16 -12.67 2.40
C SER A 2 -23.18 -11.59 2.88
N LYS A 3 -22.62 -11.76 4.08
CA LYS A 3 -21.65 -10.80 4.64
C LYS A 3 -20.41 -10.62 3.75
N ILE A 4 -19.96 -11.67 3.06
CA ILE A 4 -18.81 -11.62 2.14
C ILE A 4 -19.12 -10.84 0.85
N GLU A 5 -20.35 -10.95 0.33
CA GLU A 5 -20.79 -10.18 -0.85
C GLU A 5 -20.84 -8.68 -0.56
N LEU A 6 -21.26 -8.33 0.66
CA LEU A 6 -21.29 -6.95 1.14
C LEU A 6 -19.85 -6.37 1.24
N ILE A 7 -18.91 -7.14 1.80
CA ILE A 7 -17.48 -6.78 1.84
C ILE A 7 -16.95 -6.57 0.43
N ARG A 8 -17.22 -7.50 -0.50
CA ARG A 8 -16.77 -7.41 -1.90
C ARG A 8 -17.25 -6.13 -2.58
N LYS A 9 -18.54 -5.84 -2.49
CA LYS A 9 -19.12 -4.64 -3.11
C LYS A 9 -18.56 -3.36 -2.50
N SER A 10 -18.52 -3.27 -1.17
CA SER A 10 -18.02 -2.08 -0.47
C SER A 10 -16.55 -1.84 -0.77
N PHE A 11 -15.72 -2.89 -0.78
CA PHE A 11 -14.30 -2.80 -1.10
C PHE A 11 -14.08 -2.22 -2.51
N VAL A 12 -14.69 -2.83 -3.53
CA VAL A 12 -14.54 -2.40 -4.93
C VAL A 12 -14.95 -0.93 -5.14
N VAL A 13 -16.06 -0.52 -4.53
CA VAL A 13 -16.56 0.87 -4.63
C VAL A 13 -15.59 1.86 -3.99
N GLN A 14 -15.00 1.51 -2.84
CA GLN A 14 -14.11 2.40 -2.10
C GLN A 14 -12.71 2.51 -2.72
N THR A 15 -12.18 1.42 -3.28
CA THR A 15 -10.78 1.36 -3.74
C THR A 15 -10.59 1.79 -5.19
N GLN A 16 -11.65 1.82 -6.02
CA GLN A 16 -11.61 2.27 -7.42
C GLN A 16 -10.45 1.64 -8.22
N LEU A 17 -10.35 0.31 -8.14
CA LEU A 17 -9.24 -0.44 -8.76
C LEU A 17 -9.34 -0.45 -10.29
N ASN A 18 -8.18 -0.54 -10.94
CA ASN A 18 -8.10 -0.59 -12.41
C ASN A 18 -8.18 -2.03 -12.96
N GLY A 19 -7.72 -3.01 -12.19
CA GLY A 19 -7.75 -4.43 -12.52
C GLY A 19 -8.76 -5.23 -11.71
N GLY A 20 -8.80 -6.54 -11.95
CA GLY A 20 -9.64 -7.46 -11.20
C GLY A 20 -9.19 -7.62 -9.75
N VAL A 21 -10.17 -7.91 -8.89
CA VAL A 21 -9.94 -8.24 -7.48
C VAL A 21 -10.71 -9.50 -7.12
N ASN A 22 -10.03 -10.43 -6.47
CA ASN A 22 -10.66 -11.62 -5.90
C ASN A 22 -10.58 -11.54 -4.37
N ILE A 23 -11.75 -11.51 -3.72
CA ILE A 23 -11.85 -11.50 -2.26
C ILE A 23 -12.44 -12.82 -1.81
N ALA A 24 -11.65 -13.61 -1.09
CA ALA A 24 -12.03 -14.93 -0.60
C ALA A 24 -12.12 -14.95 0.92
N HIS A 25 -13.04 -15.76 1.46
CA HIS A 25 -13.11 -15.98 2.90
C HIS A 25 -11.88 -16.77 3.37
N TYR A 26 -11.25 -16.32 4.46
CA TYR A 26 -10.16 -17.06 5.11
C TYR A 26 -10.62 -17.67 6.43
N ASN A 27 -11.10 -16.85 7.36
CA ASN A 27 -11.69 -17.29 8.62
C ASN A 27 -12.74 -16.28 9.12
N ALA A 28 -13.29 -16.50 10.32
CA ALA A 28 -14.36 -15.69 10.89
C ALA A 28 -14.06 -14.17 10.97
N LYS A 29 -12.77 -13.77 11.03
CA LYS A 29 -12.33 -12.39 11.17
C LYS A 29 -11.52 -11.86 9.96
N HIS A 30 -11.16 -12.71 9.02
CA HIS A 30 -10.19 -12.39 7.97
C HIS A 30 -10.66 -12.82 6.58
N VAL A 31 -10.24 -12.05 5.58
CA VAL A 31 -10.46 -12.34 4.16
C VAL A 31 -9.14 -12.20 3.41
N PHE A 32 -8.99 -12.97 2.34
CA PHE A 32 -7.93 -12.75 1.36
C PHE A 32 -8.38 -11.73 0.32
N ILE A 33 -7.44 -10.91 -0.11
CA ILE A 33 -7.61 -9.94 -1.18
C ILE A 33 -6.47 -10.18 -2.16
N VAL A 34 -6.82 -10.66 -3.35
CA VAL A 34 -5.87 -10.90 -4.44
C VAL A 34 -6.12 -9.85 -5.50
N LEU A 35 -5.07 -9.09 -5.82
CA LEU A 35 -5.08 -7.99 -6.77
C LEU A 35 -4.23 -8.39 -7.99
N GLU A 36 -4.69 -8.03 -9.18
CA GLU A 36 -4.04 -8.46 -10.42
C GLU A 36 -2.81 -7.63 -10.81
N ASN A 37 -2.65 -6.43 -10.26
CA ASN A 37 -1.57 -5.54 -10.64
C ASN A 37 -0.96 -4.78 -9.44
N GLU A 38 0.27 -4.33 -9.65
CA GLU A 38 1.07 -3.66 -8.63
C GLU A 38 0.54 -2.27 -8.25
N LEU A 39 -0.09 -1.56 -9.19
CA LEU A 39 -0.65 -0.23 -8.93
C LEU A 39 -1.83 -0.30 -7.94
N ASP A 40 -2.73 -1.24 -8.18
CA ASP A 40 -3.88 -1.51 -7.30
C ASP A 40 -3.41 -2.08 -5.96
N TYR A 41 -2.39 -2.95 -5.97
CA TYR A 41 -1.74 -3.41 -4.74
C TYR A 41 -1.24 -2.25 -3.89
N ASN A 42 -0.46 -1.33 -4.47
CA ASN A 42 0.06 -0.17 -3.75
C ASN A 42 -1.08 0.77 -3.28
N THR A 43 -2.14 0.91 -4.09
CA THR A 43 -3.31 1.72 -3.74
C THR A 43 -4.03 1.17 -2.50
N VAL A 44 -4.27 -0.14 -2.44
CA VAL A 44 -4.90 -0.79 -1.29
C VAL A 44 -3.95 -0.82 -0.10
N TRP A 45 -2.70 -1.18 -0.31
CA TRP A 45 -1.71 -1.35 0.75
C TRP A 45 -1.44 -0.05 1.50
N THR A 46 -1.36 1.08 0.80
CA THR A 46 -1.09 2.38 1.43
C THR A 46 -2.23 2.92 2.28
N GLN A 47 -3.47 2.46 2.06
CA GLN A 47 -4.59 2.84 2.93
C GLN A 47 -4.41 2.32 4.36
N GLN A 48 -3.78 1.14 4.53
CA GLN A 48 -3.53 0.42 5.78
C GLN A 48 -4.77 0.03 6.60
N ARG A 49 -5.83 0.84 6.54
CA ARG A 49 -7.09 0.69 7.25
C ARG A 49 -8.20 1.25 6.37
N MET A 50 -9.36 0.59 6.38
CA MET A 50 -10.56 1.07 5.71
C MET A 50 -11.80 0.69 6.52
N THR A 51 -12.88 1.44 6.34
CA THR A 51 -14.15 1.13 7.01
C THR A 51 -15.08 0.43 6.03
N ILE A 52 -15.43 -0.82 6.32
CA ILE A 52 -16.42 -1.58 5.55
C ILE A 52 -17.61 -1.81 6.46
N GLU A 53 -18.78 -1.29 6.07
CA GLU A 53 -20.04 -1.56 6.76
C GLU A 53 -20.00 -1.17 8.24
N GLY A 54 -19.41 0.00 8.52
CA GLY A 54 -19.24 0.54 9.87
C GLY A 54 -18.18 -0.18 10.72
N LYS A 55 -17.45 -1.16 10.15
CA LYS A 55 -16.39 -1.89 10.84
C LYS A 55 -15.02 -1.55 10.27
N LEU A 56 -14.06 -1.31 11.15
CA LEU A 56 -12.68 -1.09 10.77
C LEU A 56 -12.06 -2.40 10.28
N MET A 57 -11.64 -2.42 9.02
CA MET A 57 -10.82 -3.46 8.43
C MET A 57 -9.36 -2.97 8.44
N ARG A 58 -8.46 -3.82 8.93
CA ARG A 58 -7.01 -3.62 8.81
C ARG A 58 -6.51 -4.36 7.57
N ILE A 59 -5.69 -3.69 6.78
CA ILE A 59 -5.05 -4.26 5.59
C ILE A 59 -3.65 -4.70 6.01
N GLN A 60 -3.31 -5.96 5.73
CA GLN A 60 -1.99 -6.54 6.02
C GLN A 60 -1.45 -7.22 4.76
N ALA A 61 -0.17 -7.01 4.47
CA ALA A 61 0.51 -7.69 3.38
C ALA A 61 0.75 -9.15 3.76
N TRP A 62 0.48 -10.07 2.83
CA TRP A 62 0.77 -11.48 3.02
C TRP A 62 2.29 -11.71 2.95
N THR A 63 2.81 -12.48 3.91
CA THR A 63 4.19 -12.98 3.94
C THR A 63 4.18 -14.48 4.23
N PRO A 64 5.24 -15.24 3.89
CA PRO A 64 5.30 -16.67 4.18
C PRO A 64 5.12 -17.02 5.67
N ASN A 65 5.48 -16.08 6.55
CA ASN A 65 5.40 -16.23 8.00
C ASN A 65 4.21 -15.44 8.59
N PHE A 66 3.23 -15.08 7.76
CA PHE A 66 2.10 -14.27 8.19
C PHE A 66 1.24 -14.99 9.24
N LEU A 67 1.02 -14.33 10.37
CA LEU A 67 0.14 -14.79 11.44
C LEU A 67 -1.01 -13.77 11.61
N PRO A 68 -2.28 -14.17 11.38
CA PRO A 68 -3.42 -13.24 11.43
C PRO A 68 -3.65 -12.60 12.80
N GLU A 69 -3.22 -13.29 13.86
CA GLU A 69 -3.40 -12.84 15.25
C GLU A 69 -2.32 -11.85 15.69
N GLU A 70 -1.20 -11.82 14.97
CA GLU A 70 -0.09 -10.92 15.28
C GLU A 70 -0.32 -9.53 14.69
N GLU A 71 0.09 -8.51 15.45
CA GLU A 71 0.25 -7.20 14.86
C GLU A 71 1.49 -7.23 13.98
N THR A 72 1.32 -6.96 12.68
CA THR A 72 2.46 -6.64 11.81
C THR A 72 2.79 -5.17 12.03
N PRO A 73 3.92 -4.81 12.66
CA PRO A 73 4.28 -3.42 12.91
C PRO A 73 4.91 -2.82 11.66
N ILE A 74 4.22 -2.88 10.52
CA ILE A 74 4.67 -2.16 9.33
C ILE A 74 4.24 -0.71 9.50
N VAL A 75 5.18 0.14 9.87
CA VAL A 75 4.95 1.57 10.08
C VAL A 75 5.63 2.30 8.94
N PRO A 76 4.88 2.99 8.05
CA PRO A 76 5.50 3.70 6.95
C PRO A 76 6.40 4.83 7.49
N ILE A 77 7.70 4.73 7.26
CA ILE A 77 8.65 5.79 7.60
C ILE A 77 8.82 6.70 6.39
N TRP A 78 8.62 8.00 6.60
CA TRP A 78 8.85 9.01 5.56
C TRP A 78 10.31 9.45 5.55
N VAL A 79 11.05 9.03 4.53
CA VAL A 79 12.42 9.48 4.31
C VAL A 79 12.42 10.74 3.45
N LEU A 80 13.09 11.78 3.93
CA LEU A 80 13.34 13.03 3.22
C LEU A 80 14.76 13.02 2.66
N LEU A 81 14.90 13.25 1.36
CA LEU A 81 16.20 13.41 0.70
C LEU A 81 16.38 14.88 0.30
N PRO A 82 16.95 15.73 1.17
CA PRO A 82 17.18 17.14 0.86
C PRO A 82 18.30 17.29 -0.18
N ARG A 83 18.16 18.26 -1.09
CA ARG A 83 19.19 18.63 -2.09
C ARG A 83 19.61 17.49 -3.02
N LEU A 84 18.74 16.52 -3.26
CA LEU A 84 18.95 15.50 -4.27
C LEU A 84 19.17 16.20 -5.63
N PRO A 85 20.24 15.92 -6.38
CA PRO A 85 20.43 16.53 -7.70
C PRO A 85 19.26 16.19 -8.64
N GLY A 86 18.87 17.11 -9.52
CA GLY A 86 17.71 16.93 -10.41
C GLY A 86 17.74 15.64 -11.25
N HIS A 87 18.93 15.22 -11.69
CA HIS A 87 19.13 13.98 -12.44
C HIS A 87 19.01 12.71 -11.58
N CYS A 88 19.10 12.83 -10.25
CA CYS A 88 18.93 11.74 -9.29
C CYS A 88 17.46 11.55 -8.87
N PHE A 89 16.52 12.39 -9.32
CA PHE A 89 15.08 12.24 -9.07
C PHE A 89 14.41 11.11 -9.89
N MET A 90 15.18 10.14 -10.38
CA MET A 90 14.64 8.97 -11.07
C MET A 90 14.11 7.96 -10.05
N LYS A 91 12.94 7.38 -10.32
CA LYS A 91 12.26 6.46 -9.38
C LYS A 91 13.20 5.31 -9.00
N GLU A 92 13.89 4.78 -10.00
CA GLU A 92 14.83 3.66 -9.95
C GLU A 92 16.00 3.99 -9.03
N PHE A 93 16.62 5.16 -9.21
CA PHE A 93 17.76 5.60 -8.40
C PHE A 93 17.37 5.79 -6.93
N ILE A 94 16.26 6.47 -6.67
CA ILE A 94 15.80 6.67 -5.29
C ILE A 94 15.39 5.33 -4.67
N THR A 95 14.78 4.41 -5.44
CA THR A 95 14.42 3.08 -4.91
C THR A 95 15.67 2.30 -4.53
N PHE A 96 16.66 2.26 -5.41
CA PHE A 96 17.95 1.63 -5.13
C PHE A 96 18.63 2.19 -3.87
N LEU A 97 18.63 3.52 -3.69
CA LEU A 97 19.21 4.13 -2.49
C LEU A 97 18.52 3.70 -1.19
N LEU A 98 17.19 3.54 -1.23
CA LEU A 98 16.38 3.27 -0.04
C LEU A 98 16.14 1.78 0.21
N GLU A 99 16.48 0.91 -0.74
CA GLU A 99 16.32 -0.54 -0.62
C GLU A 99 17.07 -1.13 0.57
N SER A 100 18.19 -0.51 0.97
CA SER A 100 18.95 -0.87 2.17
C SER A 100 18.28 -0.48 3.48
N VAL A 101 17.35 0.48 3.44
CA VAL A 101 16.60 0.96 4.61
C VAL A 101 15.31 0.16 4.78
N GLY A 102 14.69 -0.23 3.68
CA GLY A 102 13.51 -1.09 3.64
C GLY A 102 12.83 -1.08 2.27
N LYS A 103 11.70 -1.76 2.14
CA LYS A 103 10.93 -1.78 0.90
C LYS A 103 10.25 -0.44 0.69
N VAL A 104 10.57 0.21 -0.42
CA VAL A 104 9.90 1.45 -0.81
C VAL A 104 8.42 1.19 -1.11
N LEU A 105 7.55 1.81 -0.33
CA LEU A 105 6.09 1.70 -0.44
C LEU A 105 5.50 2.74 -1.39
N TYR A 106 6.02 3.98 -1.38
CA TYR A 106 5.46 5.07 -2.17
C TYR A 106 6.45 6.21 -2.43
N LEU A 107 6.29 6.92 -3.54
CA LEU A 107 6.94 8.18 -3.85
C LEU A 107 5.90 9.30 -3.88
N ASP A 108 6.09 10.34 -3.06
CA ASP A 108 5.15 11.45 -3.00
C ASP A 108 4.91 12.09 -4.38
N THR A 109 3.66 12.47 -4.63
CA THR A 109 3.19 13.07 -5.88
C THR A 109 4.03 14.26 -6.35
N SER A 110 4.55 15.06 -5.42
CA SER A 110 5.42 16.20 -5.72
C SER A 110 6.79 15.80 -6.27
N SER A 111 7.31 14.65 -5.84
CA SER A 111 8.56 14.06 -6.32
C SER A 111 8.37 13.38 -7.67
N THR A 112 7.23 12.70 -7.85
CA THR A 112 6.82 12.10 -9.13
C THR A 112 6.61 13.14 -10.23
N LYS A 113 6.03 14.30 -9.88
CA LYS A 113 5.81 15.44 -10.80
C LYS A 113 7.00 16.40 -10.85
N ARG A 114 8.12 16.10 -10.17
CA ARG A 114 9.32 16.96 -10.02
C ARG A 114 9.02 18.42 -9.69
N THR A 115 7.92 18.68 -8.99
CA THR A 115 7.42 20.04 -8.74
C THR A 115 8.15 20.71 -7.57
N ARG A 116 8.83 19.90 -6.73
CA ARG A 116 9.81 20.36 -5.74
C ARG A 116 11.18 19.75 -6.05
N ALA A 117 12.00 20.48 -6.83
CA ALA A 117 13.31 20.02 -7.27
C ALA A 117 14.34 19.78 -6.14
N SER A 118 14.02 20.10 -4.88
CA SER A 118 14.94 20.03 -3.75
C SER A 118 14.56 19.03 -2.65
N MET A 119 13.42 18.34 -2.77
CA MET A 119 12.92 17.45 -1.73
C MET A 119 12.21 16.23 -2.32
N ALA A 120 12.80 15.04 -2.15
CA ALA A 120 12.09 13.79 -2.38
C ALA A 120 11.53 13.25 -1.06
N LYS A 121 10.28 12.77 -1.08
CA LYS A 121 9.63 12.12 0.07
C LYS A 121 9.17 10.72 -0.34
N LYS A 122 9.71 9.70 0.33
CA LYS A 122 9.31 8.29 0.10
C LYS A 122 8.88 7.63 1.40
N ALA A 123 7.85 6.79 1.32
CA ALA A 123 7.45 5.91 2.41
C ALA A 123 8.19 4.57 2.26
N ILE A 124 8.71 4.05 3.36
CA ILE A 124 9.40 2.76 3.46
C ILE A 124 8.70 1.93 4.54
N ASP A 125 8.66 0.60 4.37
CA ASP A 125 8.11 -0.33 5.38
C ASP A 125 9.01 -0.55 6.61
#